data_AF-A0A7D6CM63-F1
#
_entry.id   AF-A0A7D6CM63-F1
#
_cell.length_a   1.000
_cell.length_b   1.000
_cell.length_c   1.000
_cell.angle_alpha   90.00
_cell.angle_beta   90.00
_cell.angle_gamma   90.00
#
_symmetry.space_group_name_H-M   'P 1'
#
loop_
_entity.id
_entity.type
_entity.pdbx_description
1 polymer ?
#
loop_
_entity_poly.entity_id
_entity_poly.type
_entity_poly.pdbx_seq_one_letter_code
_entity_poly.pdbx_strand_id
1 'polypeptide(L)'
;MTQRVTVSLDDDSAAALETLVAETGNGQSEVVRRALTFYAANFEAANERPSENLERYYRMLSSGEHVLLDIDFLHAFLEHCYAGGEPDPAFVEAADRVSDYHAREYETRFDEVGDLLEWLSFCGFLDVREEGEGVYHLVFPSEAVRWFMTRFIERSTVELPTEIELEGGVSKVIVTERTAD
;
A
#
# COMPACT_ATOMS: atom_id res chain seq x y z
N MET A 1 35.61 -16.07 16.03
CA MET A 1 36.21 -17.23 15.33
C MET A 1 35.76 -17.21 13.88
N THR A 2 36.63 -17.49 12.93
CA THR A 2 36.31 -17.59 11.50
C THR A 2 36.30 -19.06 11.07
N GLN A 3 35.20 -19.50 10.44
CA GLN A 3 35.11 -20.81 9.81
C GLN A 3 35.32 -20.65 8.30
N ARG A 4 36.13 -21.52 7.70
CA ARG A 4 36.36 -21.53 6.25
C ARG A 4 35.35 -22.46 5.59
N VAL A 5 34.63 -21.94 4.60
CA VAL A 5 33.71 -22.68 3.74
C VAL A 5 34.24 -22.60 2.31
N THR A 6 34.23 -23.72 1.59
CA THR A 6 34.53 -23.79 0.15
C THR A 6 33.28 -24.27 -0.55
N VAL A 7 32.81 -23.51 -1.55
CA VAL A 7 31.58 -23.77 -2.30
C VAL A 7 31.89 -23.68 -3.78
N SER A 8 31.31 -24.60 -4.56
CA SER A 8 31.27 -24.51 -6.01
C SER A 8 30.05 -23.68 -6.42
N LEU A 9 30.24 -22.73 -7.32
CA LEU A 9 29.16 -21.92 -7.89
C LEU A 9 28.82 -22.47 -9.27
N ASP A 10 27.53 -22.49 -9.60
CA ASP A 10 27.09 -22.60 -10.99
C ASP A 10 27.32 -21.28 -11.73
N ASP A 11 27.11 -21.30 -13.05
CA ASP A 11 27.38 -20.13 -13.92
C ASP A 11 26.56 -18.91 -13.50
N ASP A 12 25.30 -19.10 -13.09
CA ASP A 12 24.39 -18.03 -12.65
C ASP A 12 24.88 -17.40 -11.34
N SER A 13 25.23 -18.23 -10.35
CA SER A 13 25.73 -17.78 -9.04
C SER A 13 27.11 -17.12 -9.15
N ALA A 14 27.95 -17.60 -10.09
CA ALA A 14 29.24 -17.00 -10.38
C ALA A 14 29.06 -15.60 -11.00
N ALA A 15 28.19 -15.46 -11.99
CA ALA A 15 27.87 -14.19 -12.63
C ALA A 15 27.28 -13.19 -11.61
N ALA A 16 26.34 -13.63 -10.77
CA ALA A 16 25.77 -12.79 -9.72
C ALA A 16 26.82 -12.29 -8.72
N LEU A 17 27.76 -13.16 -8.30
CA LEU A 17 28.86 -12.75 -7.42
C LEU A 17 29.77 -11.72 -8.09
N GLU A 18 30.10 -11.89 -9.38
CA GLU A 18 30.90 -10.91 -10.12
C GLU A 18 30.20 -9.55 -10.20
N THR A 19 28.90 -9.52 -10.53
CA THR A 19 28.11 -8.29 -10.55
C THR A 19 28.12 -7.60 -9.18
N LEU A 20 27.85 -8.34 -8.09
CA LEU A 20 27.81 -7.76 -6.75
C LEU A 20 29.18 -7.23 -6.30
N VAL A 21 30.26 -7.89 -6.68
CA VAL A 21 31.63 -7.40 -6.42
C VAL A 21 31.90 -6.11 -7.20
N ALA A 22 31.50 -6.05 -8.47
CA ALA A 22 31.69 -4.88 -9.31
C ALA A 22 30.88 -3.67 -8.81
N GLU A 23 29.61 -3.87 -8.47
CA GLU A 23 28.70 -2.81 -8.00
C GLU A 23 29.11 -2.28 -6.61
N THR A 24 29.56 -3.16 -5.71
CA THR A 24 29.83 -2.76 -4.32
C THR A 24 31.29 -2.40 -4.04
N GLY A 25 32.22 -2.73 -4.96
CA GLY A 25 33.66 -2.55 -4.78
C GLY A 25 34.30 -3.41 -3.68
N ASN A 26 33.53 -4.34 -3.07
CA ASN A 26 33.99 -5.18 -1.97
C ASN A 26 34.68 -6.45 -2.46
N GLY A 27 35.54 -7.04 -1.63
CA GLY A 27 36.13 -8.35 -1.92
C GLY A 27 35.09 -9.47 -1.91
N GLN A 28 35.28 -10.50 -2.75
CA GLN A 28 34.37 -11.65 -2.89
C GLN A 28 33.95 -12.26 -1.53
N SER A 29 34.91 -12.49 -0.63
CA SER A 29 34.62 -13.06 0.69
C SER A 29 33.72 -12.17 1.57
N GLU A 30 33.78 -10.85 1.41
CA GLU A 30 32.88 -9.94 2.11
C GLU A 30 31.48 -9.96 1.50
N VAL A 31 31.39 -9.93 0.17
CA VAL A 31 30.11 -10.03 -0.54
C VAL A 31 29.39 -11.33 -0.17
N VAL A 32 30.08 -12.47 -0.20
CA VAL A 32 29.53 -13.77 0.19
C VAL A 32 29.05 -13.78 1.64
N ARG A 33 29.81 -13.19 2.59
CA ARG A 33 29.37 -13.09 3.98
C ARG A 33 28.13 -12.22 4.14
N ARG A 34 28.08 -11.05 3.49
CA ARG A 34 26.91 -10.16 3.54
C ARG A 34 25.69 -10.83 2.92
N ALA A 35 25.85 -11.46 1.77
CA ALA A 35 24.78 -12.19 1.08
C ALA A 35 24.24 -13.34 1.94
N LEU A 36 25.11 -14.15 2.58
CA LEU A 36 24.69 -15.21 3.49
C LEU A 36 23.95 -14.69 4.72
N THR A 37 24.47 -13.63 5.37
CA THR A 37 23.79 -13.02 6.51
C THR A 37 22.44 -12.43 6.11
N PHE A 38 22.37 -11.76 4.96
CA PHE A 38 21.12 -11.21 4.42
C PHE A 38 20.12 -12.31 4.11
N TYR A 39 20.53 -13.36 3.40
CA TYR A 39 19.67 -14.50 3.08
C TYR A 39 19.16 -15.20 4.34
N ALA A 40 20.01 -15.39 5.35
CA ALA A 40 19.59 -15.97 6.63
C ALA A 40 18.61 -15.07 7.40
N ALA A 41 18.83 -13.75 7.40
CA ALA A 41 17.94 -12.80 8.06
C ALA A 41 16.57 -12.67 7.36
N ASN A 42 16.52 -12.93 6.05
CA ASN A 42 15.32 -12.85 5.23
C ASN A 42 14.86 -14.23 4.76
N PHE A 43 15.23 -15.30 5.48
CA PHE A 43 15.03 -16.68 5.02
C PHE A 43 13.56 -17.01 4.78
N GLU A 44 12.67 -16.53 5.66
CA GLU A 44 11.22 -16.68 5.51
C GLU A 44 10.74 -15.96 4.25
N ALA A 45 11.07 -14.68 4.07
CA ALA A 45 10.71 -13.90 2.88
C ALA A 45 11.32 -14.42 1.57
N ALA A 46 12.44 -15.14 1.63
CA ALA A 46 13.09 -15.73 0.46
C ALA A 46 12.50 -17.10 0.06
N ASN A 47 11.83 -17.80 0.99
CA ASN A 47 11.30 -19.16 0.77
C ASN A 47 9.76 -19.20 0.76
N GLU A 48 9.11 -18.33 1.50
CA GLU A 48 7.75 -17.93 1.23
C GLU A 48 7.83 -17.05 0.00
N ARG A 49 7.20 -17.45 -1.11
CA ARG A 49 7.20 -16.66 -2.35
C ARG A 49 6.99 -15.19 -1.94
N PRO A 50 7.99 -14.30 -2.11
CA PRO A 50 7.76 -12.90 -1.83
C PRO A 50 6.65 -12.53 -2.80
N SER A 51 5.45 -12.39 -2.27
CA SER A 51 4.32 -11.99 -3.06
C SER A 51 4.69 -10.63 -3.65
N GLU A 52 4.18 -10.32 -4.84
CA GLU A 52 4.37 -8.98 -5.44
C GLU A 52 4.05 -7.86 -4.41
N ASN A 53 3.20 -8.17 -3.43
CA ASN A 53 2.88 -7.36 -2.27
C ASN A 53 4.08 -6.98 -1.40
N LEU A 54 5.04 -7.88 -1.10
CA LEU A 54 6.18 -7.55 -0.23
C LEU A 54 7.11 -6.52 -0.89
N GLU A 55 7.36 -6.67 -2.20
CA GLU A 55 8.15 -5.69 -2.95
C GLU A 55 7.44 -4.34 -3.02
N ARG A 56 6.12 -4.34 -3.25
CA ARG A 56 5.30 -3.12 -3.24
C ARG A 56 5.32 -2.45 -1.86
N TYR A 57 5.18 -3.21 -0.77
CA TYR A 57 5.27 -2.67 0.60
C TYR A 57 6.65 -2.09 0.89
N TYR A 58 7.73 -2.77 0.49
CA TYR A 58 9.09 -2.25 0.65
C TYR A 58 9.26 -0.92 -0.07
N ARG A 59 8.86 -0.82 -1.34
CA ARG A 59 8.96 0.42 -2.12
C ARG A 59 8.18 1.55 -1.44
N MET A 60 6.94 1.28 -1.05
CA MET A 60 6.04 2.24 -0.40
C MET A 60 6.59 2.76 0.94
N LEU A 61 7.15 1.88 1.76
CA LEU A 61 7.75 2.27 3.04
C LEU A 61 9.11 2.96 2.85
N SER A 62 9.86 2.61 1.80
CA SER A 62 11.16 3.21 1.50
C SER A 62 11.07 4.61 0.89
N SER A 63 9.97 4.96 0.21
CA SER A 63 9.76 6.32 -0.33
C SER A 63 9.50 7.34 0.78
N GLY A 64 9.05 6.89 1.96
CA GLY A 64 8.69 7.74 3.10
C GLY A 64 7.30 8.36 3.01
N GLU A 65 6.51 8.00 1.99
CA GLU A 65 5.13 8.49 1.83
C GLU A 65 4.14 7.76 2.75
N HIS A 66 4.48 6.54 3.19
CA HIS A 66 3.64 5.72 4.04
C HIS A 66 4.34 5.26 5.31
N VAL A 67 3.54 5.02 6.34
CA VAL A 67 3.93 4.54 7.66
C VAL A 67 3.06 3.34 8.03
N LEU A 68 3.65 2.32 8.65
CA LEU A 68 2.89 1.27 9.32
C LEU A 68 2.29 1.84 10.61
N LEU A 69 0.96 1.92 10.66
CA LEU A 69 0.20 2.40 11.81
C LEU A 69 -0.67 1.28 12.36
N ASP A 70 -0.61 1.06 13.66
CA ASP A 70 -1.48 0.10 14.34
C ASP A 70 -2.95 0.56 14.29
N ILE A 71 -3.86 -0.40 14.14
CA ILE A 71 -5.28 -0.11 13.93
C ILE A 71 -5.92 0.56 15.15
N ASP A 72 -5.48 0.24 16.38
CA ASP A 72 -6.01 0.85 17.59
C ASP A 72 -5.54 2.30 17.73
N PHE A 73 -4.32 2.62 17.27
CA PHE A 73 -3.87 4.01 17.20
C PHE A 73 -4.66 4.81 16.15
N LEU A 74 -4.91 4.24 14.97
CA LEU A 74 -5.75 4.88 13.96
C LEU A 74 -7.15 5.16 14.51
N HIS A 75 -7.76 4.18 15.18
CA HIS A 75 -9.06 4.35 15.84
C HIS A 75 -9.01 5.44 16.90
N ALA A 76 -8.00 5.44 17.77
CA ALA A 76 -7.88 6.47 18.81
C ALA A 76 -7.77 7.90 18.23
N PHE A 77 -7.02 8.08 17.15
CA PHE A 77 -6.93 9.39 16.48
C PHE A 77 -8.25 9.82 15.87
N LEU A 78 -8.89 8.91 15.13
CA LEU A 78 -10.15 9.20 14.47
C LEU A 78 -11.26 9.45 15.50
N GLU A 79 -11.46 8.57 16.49
CA GLU A 79 -12.42 8.78 17.57
C GLU A 79 -12.24 10.11 18.27
N HIS A 80 -11.00 10.55 18.48
CA HIS A 80 -10.72 11.88 19.03
C HIS A 80 -11.22 13.01 18.12
N CYS A 81 -11.04 12.89 16.80
CA CYS A 81 -11.58 13.83 15.82
C CYS A 81 -13.11 13.90 15.82
N TYR A 82 -13.81 12.79 16.13
CA TYR A 82 -15.28 12.71 16.14
C TYR A 82 -15.93 12.84 17.53
N ALA A 83 -15.15 13.06 18.60
CA ALA A 83 -15.64 13.00 19.99
C ALA A 83 -16.76 14.02 20.31
N GLY A 84 -16.97 15.04 19.46
CA GLY A 84 -18.01 16.07 19.57
C GLY A 84 -19.14 15.98 18.54
N GLY A 85 -19.18 14.92 17.70
CA GLY A 85 -20.06 14.83 16.53
C GLY A 85 -19.26 15.02 15.24
N GLU A 86 -19.61 16.04 14.45
CA GLU A 86 -18.86 16.36 13.22
C GLU A 86 -17.42 16.78 13.55
N PRO A 87 -16.42 16.38 12.73
CA PRO A 87 -15.04 16.80 12.93
C PRO A 87 -14.83 18.30 12.83
N ASP A 88 -13.72 18.76 13.40
CA ASP A 88 -13.24 20.13 13.22
C ASP A 88 -13.16 20.47 11.71
N PRO A 89 -13.82 21.54 11.24
CA PRO A 89 -13.76 21.95 9.85
C PRO A 89 -12.34 22.14 9.32
N ALA A 90 -11.38 22.57 10.15
CA ALA A 90 -9.99 22.73 9.75
C ALA A 90 -9.30 21.38 9.48
N PHE A 91 -9.66 20.34 10.23
CA PHE A 91 -9.23 18.97 9.95
C PHE A 91 -9.82 18.47 8.64
N VAL A 92 -11.12 18.68 8.42
CA VAL A 92 -11.80 18.30 7.18
C VAL A 92 -11.16 18.98 5.97
N GLU A 93 -10.90 20.28 6.05
CA GLU A 93 -10.24 21.02 4.96
C GLU A 93 -8.83 20.49 4.70
N ALA A 94 -8.08 20.11 5.75
CA ALA A 94 -6.77 19.51 5.59
C ALA A 94 -6.83 18.15 4.89
N ALA A 95 -7.78 17.29 5.26
CA ALA A 95 -8.01 16.01 4.61
C ALA A 95 -8.45 16.16 3.14
N ASP A 96 -9.31 17.14 2.85
CA ASP A 96 -9.77 17.44 1.49
C ASP A 96 -8.61 17.87 0.59
N ARG A 97 -7.70 18.73 1.09
CA ARG A 97 -6.52 19.13 0.31
C ARG A 97 -5.62 17.94 -0.04
N VAL A 98 -5.49 16.96 0.85
CA VAL A 98 -4.73 15.74 0.57
C VAL A 98 -5.46 14.89 -0.47
N SER A 99 -6.78 14.78 -0.38
CA SER A 99 -7.60 14.02 -1.34
C SER A 99 -7.56 14.65 -2.74
N ASP A 100 -7.66 15.97 -2.83
CA ASP A 100 -7.59 16.73 -4.10
C ASP A 100 -6.21 16.64 -4.76
N TYR A 101 -5.16 16.54 -3.96
CA TYR A 101 -3.81 16.29 -4.48
C TYR A 101 -3.73 14.89 -5.10
N HIS A 102 -4.25 13.88 -4.41
CA HIS A 102 -4.26 12.50 -4.91
C HIS A 102 -5.14 12.33 -6.15
N ALA A 103 -6.23 13.07 -6.30
CA ALA A 103 -7.06 13.04 -7.51
C ALA A 103 -6.20 13.24 -8.79
N ARG A 104 -5.27 14.20 -8.75
CA ARG A 104 -4.36 14.50 -9.87
C ARG A 104 -3.28 13.44 -10.07
N GLU A 105 -2.77 12.87 -8.98
CA GLU A 105 -1.80 11.78 -9.07
C GLU A 105 -2.45 10.52 -9.65
N TYR A 106 -3.70 10.27 -9.26
CA TYR A 106 -4.46 9.09 -9.62
C TYR A 106 -4.99 9.13 -11.05
N GLU A 107 -5.31 10.32 -11.59
CA GLU A 107 -5.65 10.52 -13.01
C GLU A 107 -4.65 9.82 -13.96
N THR A 108 -3.36 9.89 -13.65
CA THR A 108 -2.30 9.31 -14.51
C THR A 108 -1.92 7.88 -14.12
N ARG A 109 -2.44 7.38 -13.00
CA ARG A 109 -2.02 6.12 -12.38
C ARG A 109 -3.06 5.02 -12.51
N PHE A 110 -4.34 5.37 -12.53
CA PHE A 110 -5.45 4.42 -12.56
C PHE A 110 -6.39 4.77 -13.71
N ASP A 111 -6.78 3.76 -14.47
CA ASP A 111 -7.75 3.91 -15.55
C ASP A 111 -9.19 3.66 -15.03
N GLU A 112 -9.32 2.83 -13.99
CA GLU A 112 -10.61 2.37 -13.45
C GLU A 112 -10.70 2.61 -11.93
N VAL A 113 -11.93 2.81 -11.40
CA VAL A 113 -12.16 2.99 -9.96
C VAL A 113 -11.76 1.73 -9.19
N GLY A 114 -11.98 0.55 -9.77
CA GLY A 114 -11.56 -0.73 -9.22
C GLY A 114 -10.08 -0.77 -8.85
N ASP A 115 -9.19 -0.30 -9.73
CA ASP A 115 -7.74 -0.28 -9.49
C ASP A 115 -7.39 0.59 -8.27
N LEU A 116 -8.05 1.74 -8.14
CA LEU A 116 -7.88 2.64 -6.99
C LEU A 116 -8.39 1.97 -5.70
N LEU A 117 -9.54 1.30 -5.73
CA LEU A 117 -10.10 0.63 -4.56
C LEU A 117 -9.23 -0.56 -4.12
N GLU A 118 -8.68 -1.32 -5.06
CA GLU A 118 -7.69 -2.36 -4.78
C GLU A 118 -6.42 -1.77 -4.18
N TRP A 119 -5.96 -0.62 -4.68
CA TRP A 119 -4.83 0.10 -4.11
C TRP A 119 -5.08 0.55 -2.66
N LEU A 120 -6.27 1.07 -2.36
CA LEU A 120 -6.65 1.43 -0.99
C LEU A 120 -6.76 0.21 -0.06
N SER A 121 -7.20 -0.92 -0.60
CA SER A 121 -7.20 -2.18 0.12
C SER A 121 -5.79 -2.66 0.43
N PHE A 122 -4.89 -2.55 -0.54
CA PHE A 122 -3.46 -2.84 -0.34
C PHE A 122 -2.82 -1.92 0.72
N CYS A 123 -3.20 -0.64 0.77
CA CYS A 123 -2.77 0.28 1.82
C CYS A 123 -3.35 -0.03 3.22
N GLY A 124 -4.31 -0.96 3.33
CA GLY A 124 -4.86 -1.43 4.60
C GLY A 124 -6.02 -0.58 5.15
N PHE A 125 -6.63 0.29 4.35
CA PHE A 125 -7.75 1.13 4.80
C PHE A 125 -9.10 0.42 4.77
N LEU A 126 -9.26 -0.57 3.89
CA LEU A 126 -10.50 -1.29 3.64
C LEU A 126 -10.24 -2.66 3.02
N ASP A 127 -11.25 -3.54 3.05
CA ASP A 127 -11.35 -4.67 2.13
C ASP A 127 -12.30 -4.31 0.99
N VAL A 128 -11.96 -4.69 -0.24
CA VAL A 128 -12.81 -4.52 -1.42
C VAL A 128 -13.20 -5.87 -2.01
N ARG A 129 -14.45 -5.97 -2.47
CA ARG A 129 -14.92 -7.07 -3.29
C ARG A 129 -15.73 -6.53 -4.46
N GLU A 130 -15.35 -6.89 -5.68
CA GLU A 130 -16.15 -6.63 -6.88
C GLU A 130 -17.28 -7.67 -7.00
N GLU A 131 -18.49 -7.20 -7.30
CA GLU A 131 -19.63 -8.07 -7.65
C GLU A 131 -19.93 -8.09 -9.16
N GLY A 132 -19.17 -7.33 -9.95
CA GLY A 132 -19.29 -7.15 -11.39
C GLY A 132 -20.07 -5.89 -11.76
N GLU A 133 -19.98 -5.49 -13.04
CA GLU A 133 -20.72 -4.34 -13.60
C GLU A 133 -20.41 -3.00 -12.90
N GLY A 134 -19.18 -2.81 -12.40
CA GLY A 134 -18.77 -1.57 -11.72
C GLY A 134 -19.35 -1.42 -10.31
N VAL A 135 -19.78 -2.53 -9.68
CA VAL A 135 -20.29 -2.57 -8.31
C VAL A 135 -19.25 -3.17 -7.37
N TYR A 136 -18.90 -2.41 -6.33
CA TYR A 136 -17.90 -2.81 -5.33
C TYR A 136 -18.48 -2.73 -3.92
N HIS A 137 -18.18 -3.72 -3.10
CA HIS A 137 -18.49 -3.73 -1.67
C HIS A 137 -17.22 -3.46 -0.86
N LEU A 138 -17.24 -2.35 -0.13
CA LEU A 138 -16.16 -1.94 0.75
C LEU A 138 -16.51 -2.30 2.19
N VAL A 139 -15.54 -2.86 2.91
CA VAL A 139 -15.63 -3.13 4.35
C VAL A 139 -14.51 -2.40 5.05
N PHE A 140 -14.88 -1.54 6.01
CA PHE A 140 -13.94 -0.74 6.78
C PHE A 140 -13.77 -1.31 8.19
N PRO A 141 -12.59 -1.13 8.83
CA PRO A 141 -12.33 -1.57 10.20
C PRO A 141 -13.27 -0.94 11.25
N SER A 142 -13.75 0.29 11.00
CA SER A 142 -14.68 1.00 11.88
C SER A 142 -15.51 2.03 11.11
N GLU A 143 -16.58 2.52 11.76
CA GLU A 143 -17.42 3.60 11.22
C GLU A 143 -16.62 4.90 11.01
N ALA A 144 -15.67 5.20 11.90
CA ALA A 144 -14.83 6.38 11.81
C ALA A 144 -13.87 6.32 10.61
N VAL A 145 -13.25 5.16 10.37
CA VAL A 145 -12.42 4.94 9.17
C VAL A 145 -13.28 5.01 7.92
N ARG A 146 -14.48 4.41 7.92
CA ARG A 146 -15.41 4.51 6.79
C ARG A 146 -15.72 5.97 6.46
N TRP A 147 -16.17 6.76 7.42
CA TRP A 147 -16.50 8.18 7.19
C TRP A 147 -15.33 8.92 6.53
N PHE A 148 -14.11 8.71 7.06
CA PHE A 148 -12.91 9.37 6.57
C PHE A 148 -12.56 8.94 5.14
N MET A 149 -12.57 7.63 4.89
CA MET A 149 -12.15 7.06 3.61
C MET A 149 -13.20 7.22 2.52
N THR A 150 -14.50 7.24 2.83
CA THR A 150 -15.55 7.52 1.84
C THR A 150 -15.36 8.92 1.24
N ARG A 151 -15.02 9.91 2.08
CA ARG A 151 -14.71 11.27 1.63
C ARG A 151 -13.46 11.32 0.75
N PHE A 152 -12.41 10.57 1.14
CA PHE A 152 -11.20 10.45 0.33
C PHE A 152 -11.51 9.81 -1.03
N ILE A 153 -12.26 8.70 -1.06
CA ILE A 153 -12.65 8.00 -2.29
C ILE A 153 -13.42 8.96 -3.21
N GLU A 154 -14.49 9.59 -2.71
CA GLU A 154 -15.31 10.52 -3.49
C GLU A 154 -14.49 11.62 -4.16
N ARG A 155 -13.53 12.20 -3.43
CA ARG A 155 -12.70 13.30 -3.93
C ARG A 155 -11.54 12.85 -4.80
N SER A 156 -10.97 11.68 -4.53
CA SER A 156 -9.81 11.17 -5.28
C SER A 156 -10.19 10.51 -6.60
N THR A 157 -11.48 10.20 -6.82
CA THR A 157 -11.98 9.64 -8.08
C THR A 157 -12.51 10.68 -9.06
N VAL A 158 -12.53 11.98 -8.74
CA VAL A 158 -13.20 13.01 -9.57
C VAL A 158 -12.59 13.22 -10.95
N GLU A 159 -11.31 12.88 -11.14
CA GLU A 159 -10.62 12.99 -12.43
C GLU A 159 -10.66 11.67 -13.23
N LEU A 160 -11.29 10.61 -12.68
CA LEU A 160 -11.47 9.35 -13.39
C LEU A 160 -12.63 9.46 -14.41
N PRO A 161 -12.62 8.65 -15.48
CA PRO A 161 -13.61 8.76 -16.57
C PRO A 161 -15.04 8.37 -16.17
N THR A 162 -15.24 7.87 -14.94
CA THR A 162 -16.51 7.31 -14.46
C THR A 162 -16.93 8.02 -13.18
N GLU A 163 -18.20 8.40 -13.08
CA GLU A 163 -18.76 8.92 -11.84
C GLU A 163 -19.07 7.77 -10.87
N ILE A 164 -19.02 8.05 -9.56
CA ILE A 164 -19.34 7.04 -8.55
C ILE A 164 -20.49 7.48 -7.66
N GLU A 165 -21.30 6.50 -7.26
CA GLU A 165 -22.32 6.63 -6.23
C GLU A 165 -21.92 5.78 -5.01
N LEU A 166 -22.08 6.36 -3.82
CA LEU A 166 -21.66 5.76 -2.56
C LEU A 166 -22.88 5.58 -1.65
N GLU A 167 -23.24 4.32 -1.37
CA GLU A 167 -24.33 3.98 -0.44
C GLU A 167 -23.77 3.41 0.87
N GLY A 168 -23.87 4.20 1.94
CA GLY A 168 -23.26 3.89 3.24
C GLY A 168 -24.13 3.10 4.22
N GLY A 169 -23.54 2.08 4.86
CA GLY A 169 -24.09 1.27 5.95
C GLY A 169 -23.64 1.74 7.35
N VAL A 170 -22.99 0.89 8.15
CA VAL A 170 -22.28 1.30 9.40
C VAL A 170 -20.78 1.29 9.17
N SER A 171 -20.22 0.12 8.85
CA SER A 171 -18.82 -0.07 8.49
C SER A 171 -18.63 -0.52 7.03
N LYS A 172 -19.69 -0.46 6.22
CA LYS A 172 -19.70 -0.90 4.83
C LYS A 172 -20.19 0.20 3.91
N VAL A 173 -19.73 0.19 2.67
CA VAL A 173 -20.19 1.07 1.60
C VAL A 173 -20.31 0.25 0.33
N ILE A 174 -21.39 0.46 -0.43
CA ILE A 174 -21.49 -0.01 -1.80
C ILE A 174 -21.07 1.15 -2.70
N VAL A 175 -20.13 0.89 -3.60
CA VAL A 175 -19.72 1.82 -4.67
C VAL A 175 -20.34 1.32 -5.96
N THR A 176 -21.00 2.20 -6.69
CA THR A 176 -21.53 1.92 -8.03
C THR A 176 -20.96 2.93 -9.02
N GLU A 177 -20.27 2.43 -10.04
CA GLU A 177 -19.83 3.21 -11.17
C GLU A 177 -21.01 3.59 -12.09
N ARG A 178 -21.01 4.83 -12.57
CA ARG A 178 -21.94 5.33 -13.57
C ARG A 178 -21.16 5.99 -14.70
N THR A 179 -21.52 5.66 -15.94
CA THR A 179 -20.94 6.34 -17.10
C THR A 179 -21.22 7.84 -16.99
N ALA A 180 -20.17 8.65 -17.04
CA ALA A 180 -20.32 10.10 -17.10
C ALA A 180 -21.02 10.45 -18.43
N ASP A 181 -22.17 11.13 -18.35
CA ASP A 181 -22.94 11.61 -19.51
C ASP A 181 -22.23 12.74 -20.28
#